data_AF-A0A352X9F0-F1
#
_entry.id   AF-A0A352X9F0-F1
#
_cell.length_a   1.000
_cell.length_b   1.000
_cell.length_c   1.000
_cell.angle_alpha   90.00
_cell.angle_beta   90.00
_cell.angle_gamma   90.00
#
_symmetry.space_group_name_H-M   'P 1'
#
loop_
_entity.id
_entity.type
_entity.pdbx_description
1 polymer ?
#
loop_
_entity_poly.entity_id
_entity_poly.type
_entity_poly.pdbx_seq_one_letter_code
_entity_poly.pdbx_strand_id
1 'polypeptide(L)' 'MKQSTLHQLKVFEAVARHNSFTRAAEELFLTQPTVSMQVKQLTKAV' A
#
# COMPACT_ATOMS: atom_id res chain seq x y z
N MET A 1 -19.12 0.78 7.09
CA MET A 1 -17.93 -0.11 7.04
C MET A 1 -17.10 0.31 5.84
N LYS A 2 -15.82 0.65 6.02
CA LYS A 2 -14.95 0.98 4.87
C LYS A 2 -14.58 -0.32 4.17
N GLN A 3 -14.82 -0.40 2.86
CA GLN A 3 -14.41 -1.55 2.07
C GLN A 3 -12.94 -1.37 1.64
N SER A 4 -12.14 -2.42 1.86
CA SER A 4 -10.79 -2.52 1.32
C SER A 4 -10.84 -2.77 -0.19
N THR A 5 -9.95 -2.16 -0.95
CA THR A 5 -9.85 -2.39 -2.41
C THR A 5 -8.76 -3.40 -2.74
N LEU A 6 -8.91 -4.12 -3.85
CA LEU A 6 -7.85 -5.01 -4.36
C LEU A 6 -6.54 -4.25 -4.62
N HIS A 7 -6.63 -2.96 -4.99
CA HIS A 7 -5.46 -2.12 -5.15
C HIS A 7 -4.70 -1.92 -3.83
N GLN A 8 -5.41 -1.61 -2.73
CA GLN A 8 -4.79 -1.48 -1.41
C GLN A 8 -4.11 -2.77 -0.95
N LEU A 9 -4.71 -3.93 -1.25
CA LEU A 9 -4.09 -5.23 -0.95
C LEU A 9 -2.82 -5.48 -1.78
N LYS A 10 -2.80 -5.09 -3.06
CA LYS A 10 -1.58 -5.15 -3.89
C LYS A 10 -0.49 -4.22 -3.36
N VAL A 11 -0.84 -3.00 -2.97
CA VAL A 11 0.12 -2.07 -2.36
C VAL A 11 0.69 -2.64 -1.06
N PHE A 12 -0.16 -3.24 -0.22
CA PHE A 12 0.29 -3.88 1.01
C PHE A 12 1.20 -5.08 0.77
N GLU A 13 0.87 -5.96 -0.19
CA GLU A 13 1.73 -7.08 -0.58
C GLU A 13 3.11 -6.60 -1.03
N ALA A 14 3.19 -5.59 -1.90
CA ALA A 14 4.46 -5.07 -2.37
C ALA A 14 5.31 -4.48 -1.22
N VAL A 15 4.68 -3.75 -0.29
CA VAL A 15 5.36 -3.24 0.91
C VAL A 15 5.89 -4.37 1.78
N ALA A 16 5.09 -5.42 2.00
CA ALA A 16 5.48 -6.57 2.81
C ALA A 16 6.63 -7.35 2.16
N ARG A 17 6.58 -7.57 0.84
CA ARG A 17 7.63 -8.27 0.07
C ARG A 17 8.96 -7.53 0.07
N HIS A 18 8.94 -6.20 -0.07
CA HIS A 18 10.16 -5.39 -0.05
C HIS A 18 10.64 -4.99 1.34
N ASN A 19 9.77 -5.12 2.35
CA ASN A 19 9.94 -4.54 3.68
C ASN A 19 10.33 -3.04 3.62
N SER A 20 9.82 -2.31 2.63
CA SER A 20 10.20 -0.92 2.36
C SER A 20 9.13 -0.20 1.54
N PHE A 21 8.60 0.91 2.07
CA PHE A 21 7.65 1.77 1.35
C PHE A 21 8.25 2.43 0.10
N THR A 22 9.53 2.80 0.12
CA THR A 22 10.18 3.46 -1.02
C THR A 22 10.32 2.50 -2.21
N ARG A 23 10.92 1.33 -1.99
CA ARG A 23 11.02 0.26 -3.01
C ARG A 23 9.67 -0.20 -3.57
N ALA A 24 8.65 -0.32 -2.71
CA ALA A 24 7.30 -0.66 -3.17
C ALA A 24 6.70 0.45 -4.05
N ALA A 25 6.98 1.72 -3.75
CA ALA A 25 6.54 2.84 -4.57
C ALA A 25 7.25 2.86 -5.94
N GLU A 26 8.56 2.60 -5.96
CA GLU A 26 9.34 2.47 -7.19
C GLU A 26 8.80 1.34 -8.09
N GLU A 27 8.54 0.15 -7.53
CA GLU A 27 7.97 -0.98 -8.29
C GLU A 27 6.60 -0.65 -8.88
N LEU A 28 5.75 0.00 -8.09
CA LEU A 28 4.36 0.28 -8.48
C LEU A 28 4.22 1.58 -9.29
N PHE A 29 5.33 2.26 -9.61
CA PHE A 29 5.36 3.57 -10.26
C PHE A 29 4.50 4.61 -9.52
N LEU A 30 4.54 4.57 -8.19
CA LEU A 30 3.84 5.47 -7.29
C LEU A 30 4.85 6.34 -6.52
N THR A 31 4.34 7.39 -5.87
CA THR A 31 5.14 8.08 -4.87
C THR A 31 5.06 7.35 -3.52
N GLN A 32 6.13 7.42 -2.73
CA GLN A 32 6.15 6.82 -1.39
C GLN A 32 5.00 7.30 -0.47
N PRO A 33 4.61 8.61 -0.47
CA PRO A 33 3.45 9.07 0.28
C PRO A 33 2.14 8.40 -0.16
N THR A 34 1.95 8.14 -1.45
CA THR A 34 0.77 7.42 -1.96
C THR A 34 0.68 6.01 -1.40
N VAL A 35 1.80 5.27 -1.42
CA VAL A 35 1.88 3.91 -0.86
C VAL A 35 1.57 3.91 0.64
N SER A 36 2.22 4.80 1.41
CA SER A 36 2.00 4.94 2.85
C SER A 36 0.53 5.24 3.19
N MET A 37 -0.09 6.16 2.44
CA MET A 37 -1.50 6.50 2.62
C MET A 37 -2.42 5.30 2.34
N GLN A 38 -2.16 4.53 1.29
CA GLN A 38 -2.99 3.38 0.94
C GLN A 38 -2.92 2.28 2.00
N VAL A 39 -1.73 1.98 2.53
CA VAL A 39 -1.57 1.03 3.65
C VAL A 39 -2.29 1.53 4.89
N LYS A 40 -2.16 2.82 5.23
CA LYS A 40 -2.87 3.43 6.37
C LYS A 40 -4.39 3.37 6.22
N GLN A 41 -4.90 3.51 5.00
CA GLN A 41 -6.33 3.38 4.72
C GLN A 41 -6.80 1.92 4.84
N LEU A 42 -6.00 0.96 4.38
CA LEU A 42 -6.28 -0.47 4.52
C LEU A 42 -6.41 -0.87 5.99
N THR A 43 -5.51 -0.41 6.86
CA THR A 43 -5.57 -0.68 8.32
C THR A 43 -6.81 -0.12 9.01
N LYS A 44 -7.51 0.85 8.40
CA LYS A 44 -8.78 1.39 8.94
C LYS A 44 -10.01 0.64 8.42
N ALA A 45 -9.84 -0.17 7.39
CA ALA A 45 -10.91 -0.91 6.72
C ALA A 45 -11.00 -2.36 7.20
N VAL A 46 -9.92 -2.88 7.77
CA VAL A 46 -9.82 -4.17 8.49
C VAL A 46 -9.87 -3.89 9.99
#